data_AF-A0A1A8FXF8-F1
#
_entry.id   AF-A0A1A8FXF8-F1
#
_cell.length_a   1.000
_cell.length_b   1.000
_cell.length_c   1.000
_cell.angle_alpha   90.00
_cell.angle_beta   90.00
_cell.angle_gamma   90.00
#
_symmetry.space_group_name_H-M   'P 1'
#
loop_
_entity.id
_entity.type
_entity.pdbx_description
1 polymer ?
#
loop_
_entity_poly.entity_id
_entity_poly.type
_entity_poly.pdbx_seq_one_letter_code
_entity_poly.pdbx_strand_id
1 'polypeptide(L)' 'MSGCCVYGCQNRFSSSSGLKLYRIPKGAHPFQQNRRRLWLQAIKRVDENWTENTIRNARVCSAHFISGEMSLDSSSPDFV' A
#
# COMPACT_ATOMS: atom_id res chain seq x y z
N MET A 1 -9.26 -2.01 -13.87
CA MET A 1 -9.62 -1.29 -12.62
C MET A 1 -8.54 -1.55 -11.58
N SER A 2 -7.86 -0.52 -11.09
CA SER A 2 -6.91 -0.63 -9.98
C SER A 2 -7.68 -0.62 -8.65
N GLY A 3 -7.66 -1.73 -7.91
CA GLY A 3 -8.22 -1.85 -6.56
C GLY A 3 -7.13 -1.92 -5.49
N CYS A 4 -7.55 -1.94 -4.23
CA CYS A 4 -6.65 -2.23 -3.11
C CYS A 4 -6.08 -3.65 -3.24
N CYS A 5 -4.79 -3.83 -2.95
CA CYS A 5 -4.13 -5.12 -3.00
C CYS A 5 -4.16 -5.88 -1.67
N VAL A 6 -4.59 -5.24 -0.58
CA VAL A 6 -4.74 -5.87 0.74
C VAL A 6 -5.78 -6.99 0.67
N TYR A 7 -5.46 -8.14 1.24
CA TYR A 7 -6.33 -9.31 1.22
C TYR A 7 -7.71 -9.00 1.83
N GLY A 8 -8.78 -9.37 1.12
CA GLY A 8 -10.17 -9.11 1.54
C GLY A 8 -10.66 -7.67 1.33
N CYS A 9 -9.79 -6.73 0.93
CA CYS A 9 -10.20 -5.35 0.68
C CYS A 9 -10.83 -5.22 -0.72
N GLN A 10 -12.11 -4.84 -0.76
CA GLN A 10 -12.86 -4.65 -2.00
C GLN A 10 -12.85 -3.19 -2.49
N ASN A 11 -12.13 -2.30 -1.79
CA ASN A 11 -12.04 -0.89 -2.15
C ASN A 11 -11.42 -0.74 -3.53
N ARG A 12 -12.10 0.02 -4.38
CA ARG A 12 -11.65 0.37 -5.73
C ARG A 12 -11.50 1.87 -5.84
N PHE A 13 -10.59 2.31 -6.68
CA PHE A 13 -10.56 3.72 -7.06
C PHE A 13 -11.86 4.04 -7.80
N SER A 14 -12.64 4.96 -7.23
CA SER A 14 -13.76 5.62 -7.89
C SER A 14 -13.64 7.11 -7.62
N SER A 15 -13.86 7.93 -8.65
CA SER A 15 -13.92 9.38 -8.53
C SER A 15 -14.97 9.85 -7.51
N SER A 16 -16.01 9.05 -7.25
CA SER A 16 -17.05 9.34 -6.25
C SER A 16 -16.73 8.89 -4.83
N SER A 17 -15.74 8.00 -4.64
CA SER A 17 -15.50 7.33 -3.35
C SER A 17 -14.67 8.16 -2.36
N GLY A 18 -13.97 9.20 -2.83
CA GLY A 18 -12.99 9.95 -2.02
C GLY A 18 -11.77 9.12 -1.59
N LEU A 19 -11.69 7.83 -1.95
CA LEU A 19 -10.58 6.96 -1.56
C LEU A 19 -9.33 7.25 -2.38
N LYS A 20 -8.21 7.45 -1.68
CA LYS A 20 -6.89 7.58 -2.29
C LYS A 20 -6.26 6.19 -2.42
N LEU A 21 -5.58 5.94 -3.54
CA LEU A 21 -4.81 4.72 -3.75
C LEU A 21 -3.31 5.04 -3.76
N TYR A 22 -2.58 4.53 -2.78
CA TYR A 22 -1.14 4.74 -2.62
C TYR A 22 -0.35 3.59 -3.23
N ARG A 23 0.78 3.89 -3.89
CA ARG A 23 1.67 2.85 -4.43
C ARG A 23 2.56 2.31 -3.33
N ILE A 24 2.78 1.00 -3.36
CA ILE A 24 3.81 0.39 -2.51
C ILE A 24 5.16 1.05 -2.86
N PRO A 25 5.94 1.50 -1.86
CA PRO A 25 7.22 2.17 -2.10
C PRO A 25 8.16 1.30 -2.96
N LYS A 26 8.91 1.94 -3.86
CA LYS A 26 9.81 1.22 -4.78
C LYS A 26 11.07 0.68 -4.09
N GLY A 27 11.51 1.30 -2.99
CA GLY A 27 12.73 0.89 -2.30
C GLY A 27 14.03 1.34 -2.99
N ALA A 28 14.01 2.45 -3.75
CA ALA A 28 15.19 2.93 -4.46
C ALA A 28 16.29 3.50 -3.54
N HIS A 29 15.92 3.97 -2.34
CA HIS A 29 16.85 4.48 -1.32
C HIS A 29 16.59 3.80 0.03
N PRO A 30 17.58 3.78 0.96
CA PRO A 30 17.50 3.02 2.22
C PRO A 30 16.22 3.28 3.03
N PHE A 31 15.80 4.55 3.13
CA PHE A 31 14.56 4.93 3.79
C PHE A 31 13.32 4.25 3.18
N GLN A 32 13.21 4.27 1.84
CA GLN A 32 12.11 3.61 1.14
C GLN A 32 12.20 2.08 1.18
N GLN A 33 13.39 1.49 1.32
CA GLN A 33 13.56 0.04 1.45
C GLN A 33 12.96 -0.45 2.76
N ASN A 34 13.27 0.22 3.88
CA ASN A 34 12.67 -0.12 5.17
C ASN A 34 11.14 0.04 5.11
N ARG A 35 10.67 1.15 4.52
CA ARG A 35 9.23 1.38 4.37
C ARG A 35 8.54 0.31 3.51
N ARG A 36 9.13 -0.03 2.36
CA ARG A 36 8.63 -1.08 1.46
C ARG A 36 8.53 -2.40 2.19
N ARG A 37 9.57 -2.77 2.95
CA ARG A 37 9.59 -4.01 3.76
C ARG A 37 8.42 -4.03 4.74
N LEU A 38 8.18 -2.95 5.46
CA LEU A 38 7.05 -2.85 6.41
C LEU A 38 5.70 -2.98 5.73
N TRP A 39 5.49 -2.30 4.59
CA TRP A 39 4.25 -2.42 3.80
C TRP A 39 4.00 -3.85 3.34
N LEU A 40 5.01 -4.52 2.79
CA LEU A 40 4.88 -5.91 2.34
C LEU A 40 4.59 -6.85 3.52
N GLN A 41 5.20 -6.61 4.68
CA GLN A 41 4.93 -7.35 5.91
C GLN A 41 3.52 -7.10 6.47
N ALA A 42 2.95 -5.91 6.30
CA ALA A 42 1.59 -5.60 6.73
C ALA A 42 0.54 -6.20 5.79
N ILE A 43 0.80 -6.17 4.48
CA ILE A 43 -0.10 -6.73 3.46
C ILE A 43 -0.22 -8.26 3.57
N LYS A 44 0.82 -8.96 4.06
CA LYS A 44 0.87 -10.42 4.33
C LYS A 44 0.29 -11.31 3.21
N ARG A 45 0.45 -10.88 1.96
CA ARG A 45 -0.11 -11.59 0.82
C ARG A 45 0.90 -12.63 0.32
N VAL A 46 0.42 -13.86 0.12
CA VAL A 46 1.24 -15.04 -0.20
C VAL A 46 0.76 -15.77 -1.47
N ASP A 47 -0.05 -15.12 -2.30
CA ASP A 47 -0.50 -15.72 -3.56
C ASP A 47 0.64 -15.87 -4.56
N GLU A 48 0.58 -16.91 -5.40
CA GLU A 48 1.55 -17.20 -6.47
C GLU A 48 1.75 -16.03 -7.45
N ASN A 49 0.73 -15.18 -7.58
CA ASN A 49 0.74 -13.99 -8.43
C ASN A 49 1.37 -12.76 -7.75
N TRP A 50 1.81 -12.86 -6.50
CA TRP A 50 2.46 -11.77 -5.73
C TRP A 50 3.93 -11.58 -6.09
N THR A 51 4.19 -11.41 -7.38
CA THR A 51 5.53 -11.15 -7.93
C THR A 51 5.90 -9.68 -7.83
N GLU A 52 7.19 -9.37 -7.97
CA GLU A 52 7.68 -7.97 -8.04
C GLU A 52 6.99 -7.14 -9.15
N ASN A 53 6.66 -7.77 -10.28
CA ASN A 53 5.91 -7.11 -11.36
C ASN A 53 4.49 -6.72 -10.92
N THR A 54 3.82 -7.57 -10.15
CA THR A 54 2.50 -7.29 -9.55
C THR A 54 2.61 -6.21 -8.47
N ILE A 55 3.57 -6.35 -7.56
CA ILE A 55 3.79 -5.43 -6.43
C ILE A 55 4.07 -4.00 -6.93
N ARG A 56 4.83 -3.82 -8.01
CA ARG A 56 5.12 -2.50 -8.62
C ARG A 56 3.85 -1.72 -8.97
N ASN A 57 2.81 -2.43 -9.40
CA ASN A 57 1.54 -1.84 -9.81
C ASN A 57 0.45 -1.91 -8.74
N ALA A 58 0.67 -2.66 -7.66
CA ALA A 58 -0.24 -2.80 -6.54
C ALA A 58 -0.43 -1.49 -5.77
N ARG A 59 -1.63 -1.32 -5.21
CA ARG A 59 -2.03 -0.11 -4.47
C ARG A 59 -2.70 -0.46 -3.15
N VAL A 60 -2.49 0.34 -2.13
CA VAL A 60 -3.20 0.26 -0.84
C VAL A 60 -4.13 1.47 -0.75
N CYS A 61 -5.39 1.26 -0.36
CA CYS A 61 -6.35 2.36 -0.22
C CYS A 61 -6.17 3.13 1.10
N SER A 62 -6.58 4.39 1.12
CA SER A 62 -6.58 5.27 2.29
C SER A 62 -7.21 4.68 3.53
N ALA A 63 -8.21 3.80 3.40
CA ALA A 63 -8.89 3.16 4.53
C ALA A 63 -7.98 2.27 5.41
N HIS A 64 -6.76 1.96 4.97
CA HIS A 64 -5.76 1.23 5.77
C HIS A 64 -4.84 2.14 6.59
N PHE A 65 -5.00 3.46 6.49
CA PHE A 65 -4.32 4.46 7.29
C PHE A 65 -5.32 5.07 8.26
N ILE A 66 -4.91 5.30 9.51
CA ILE A 66 -5.73 5.85 10.59
C ILE A 66 -6.25 7.23 10.21
N SER A 67 -5.40 8.11 9.67
CA SER A 67 -5.82 9.43 9.19
C SER A 67 -6.50 9.43 7.82
N GLY A 68 -6.52 8.28 7.13
CA GLY A 68 -6.86 8.21 5.71
C GLY A 68 -5.73 8.65 4.78
N GLU A 69 -4.57 9.05 5.32
CA GLU A 69 -3.41 9.47 4.54
C GLU A 69 -2.15 8.74 4.95
N MET A 70 -1.30 8.41 3.96
CA MET A 70 0.01 7.84 4.26
C MET A 70 0.96 8.92 4.80
N SER A 71 1.68 8.61 5.88
CA SER A 71 2.68 9.51 6.44
C SER A 71 4.07 9.25 5.86
N LEU A 72 4.93 10.27 5.82
CA LEU A 72 6.38 10.11 5.57
C LEU A 72 7.20 10.06 6.86
N ASP A 73 6.58 10.28 8.00
CA ASP A 73 7.23 10.18 9.31
C ASP A 73 7.26 8.72 9.75
N SER A 74 8.45 8.17 10.02
CA SER A 74 8.60 6.77 10.47
C SER A 74 8.09 6.52 11.89
N SER A 75 7.82 7.56 12.67
CA SER A 75 7.20 7.46 13.99
C SER A 75 5.66 7.45 13.94
N SER A 76 5.08 7.81 12.80
CA SER A 76 3.63 7.82 12.61
C SER A 76 3.09 6.41 12.38
N PRO A 77 1.95 6.04 12.98
CA PRO A 77 1.29 4.77 12.65
C PRO A 77 0.88 4.68 11.18
N ASP A 78 0.65 5.82 10.52
CA ASP A 78 0.30 5.90 9.09
C ASP A 78 1.50 5.75 8.14
N PHE A 79 2.69 5.45 8.69
CA PHE A 79 3.85 5.14 7.88
C PHE A 79 3.67 3.84 7.07
N VAL A 80 2.93 2.88 7.61
CA VAL A 80 2.67 1.52 7.08
C VAL A 80 1.20 1.19 7.00
#